data_AF-A0A177AFQ6-F1
#
_entry.id   AF-A0A177AFQ6-F1
#
_cell.length_a   1.000
_cell.length_b   1.000
_cell.length_c   1.000
_cell.angle_alpha   90.00
_cell.angle_beta   90.00
_cell.angle_gamma   90.00
#
_symmetry.space_group_name_H-M   'P 1'
#
loop_
_entity.id
_entity.type
_entity.pdbx_description
1 polymer ?
#
loop_
_entity_poly.entity_id
_entity_poly.type
_entity_poly.pdbx_seq_one_letter_code
_entity_poly.pdbx_strand_id
1 'polypeptide(L)'
;MATSAAKFARPLRLGTKPVFLPNFTITLTRNPPQTPATHASFIVPLNLNKLDIRDYLFNVYSVRVLGVRSYIQQQKIRQDKPGARRPAQRKWYRPRAIKKMIVEMEQPFEWPEETTDLGAWDKVTYDAAKEDQKSDQELNQPTIKKQPSRERESIAEQAARLLDGTDAWKSKDEWEDIGEAMEVEQDVVLPRQ
;
A
#
# COMPACT_ATOMS: atom_id res chain seq x y z
N MET A 1 -28.32 -3.24 -38.34
CA MET A 1 -27.14 -2.74 -39.07
C MET A 1 -25.87 -3.09 -38.29
N ALA A 2 -25.33 -4.30 -38.45
CA ALA A 2 -24.04 -4.67 -37.87
C ALA A 2 -22.98 -4.60 -38.97
N THR A 3 -22.49 -3.39 -39.24
CA THR A 3 -21.52 -3.12 -40.30
C THR A 3 -20.10 -3.47 -39.84
N SER A 4 -19.64 -4.64 -40.28
CA SER A 4 -18.32 -4.86 -40.90
C SER A 4 -17.06 -4.22 -40.25
N ALA A 5 -16.77 -4.48 -38.97
CA ALA A 5 -15.46 -4.15 -38.39
C ALA A 5 -14.44 -5.31 -38.45
N ALA A 6 -14.80 -6.46 -39.01
CA ALA A 6 -13.96 -7.67 -38.96
C ALA A 6 -12.89 -7.79 -40.08
N LYS A 7 -12.75 -6.81 -40.98
CA LYS A 7 -12.04 -6.99 -42.26
C LYS A 7 -10.69 -6.26 -42.42
N PHE A 8 -10.09 -5.73 -41.35
CA PHE A 8 -8.72 -5.17 -41.41
C PHE A 8 -7.82 -5.57 -40.24
N ALA A 9 -8.06 -6.73 -39.62
CA ALA A 9 -7.10 -7.28 -38.67
C ALA A 9 -5.86 -7.75 -39.43
N ARG A 10 -4.76 -6.98 -39.38
CA ARG A 10 -3.45 -7.49 -39.82
C ARG A 10 -3.23 -8.86 -39.16
N PRO A 11 -2.89 -9.92 -39.91
CA PRO A 11 -2.66 -11.23 -39.31
C PRO A 11 -1.55 -11.09 -38.29
N LEU A 12 -1.85 -11.45 -37.04
CA LEU A 12 -0.86 -11.52 -35.98
C LEU A 12 0.14 -12.60 -36.35
N ARG A 13 1.40 -12.21 -36.60
CA ARG A 13 2.49 -13.17 -36.76
C ARG A 13 2.81 -13.75 -35.39
N LEU A 14 2.36 -14.98 -35.14
CA LEU A 14 2.63 -15.70 -33.90
C LEU A 14 4.02 -16.35 -33.96
N GLY A 15 4.58 -16.64 -32.78
CA GLY A 15 5.83 -17.38 -32.67
C GLY A 15 5.66 -18.84 -33.10
N THR A 16 6.75 -19.45 -33.57
CA THR A 16 6.77 -20.88 -33.95
C THR A 16 7.03 -21.81 -32.77
N LYS A 17 7.60 -21.29 -31.67
CA LYS A 17 7.94 -22.07 -30.48
C LYS A 17 6.73 -22.17 -29.56
N PRO A 18 6.10 -23.35 -29.43
CA PRO A 18 4.97 -23.51 -28.53
C PRO A 18 5.44 -23.51 -27.07
N VAL A 19 4.70 -22.81 -26.20
CA VAL A 19 4.86 -22.86 -24.75
C VAL A 19 3.53 -23.29 -24.17
N PHE A 20 3.42 -24.58 -23.83
CA PHE A 20 2.17 -25.17 -23.36
C PHE A 20 1.82 -24.79 -21.91
N LEU A 21 2.84 -24.62 -21.06
CA LEU A 21 2.69 -24.35 -19.63
C LEU A 21 3.53 -23.12 -19.24
N PRO A 22 3.05 -21.90 -19.54
CA PRO A 22 3.75 -20.68 -19.17
C PRO A 22 3.79 -20.53 -17.64
N ASN A 23 5.00 -20.42 -17.08
CA ASN A 23 5.21 -20.17 -15.65
C ASN A 23 5.61 -18.71 -15.40
N PHE A 24 4.62 -17.82 -15.42
CA PHE A 24 4.81 -16.44 -15.02
C PHE A 24 3.49 -15.77 -14.61
N THR A 25 3.61 -14.68 -13.86
CA THR A 25 2.49 -13.83 -13.47
C THR A 25 2.62 -12.47 -14.14
N ILE A 26 1.53 -11.99 -14.74
CA ILE A 26 1.40 -10.60 -15.18
C ILE A 26 0.39 -9.90 -14.27
N THR A 27 0.65 -8.63 -13.94
CA THR A 27 -0.25 -7.84 -13.10
C THR A 27 -0.73 -6.65 -13.89
N LEU A 28 -2.04 -6.55 -14.10
CA LEU A 28 -2.66 -5.38 -14.68
C LEU A 28 -2.64 -4.25 -13.64
N THR A 29 -2.05 -3.11 -14.00
CA THR A 29 -1.91 -1.94 -13.12
C THR A 29 -2.80 -0.80 -13.58
N ARG A 30 -3.30 -0.02 -12.62
CA ARG A 30 -4.11 1.16 -12.91
C ARG A 30 -3.29 2.17 -13.70
N ASN A 31 -3.87 2.69 -14.78
CA ASN A 31 -3.20 3.69 -15.60
C ASN A 31 -3.28 5.07 -14.92
N PRO A 32 -2.29 5.94 -15.13
CA PRO A 32 -2.42 7.35 -14.80
C PRO A 32 -3.61 7.98 -15.56
N PRO A 33 -4.31 8.99 -14.99
CA PRO A 33 -5.49 9.60 -15.61
C PRO A 33 -5.26 10.20 -17.00
N GLN A 34 -4.01 10.56 -17.31
CA GLN A 34 -3.60 11.18 -18.58
C GLN A 34 -3.44 10.16 -19.73
N THR A 35 -3.45 8.86 -19.41
CA THR A 35 -3.25 7.80 -20.39
C THR A 35 -4.56 7.50 -21.10
N PRO A 36 -4.59 7.38 -22.44
CA PRO A 36 -5.82 7.03 -23.16
C PRO A 36 -6.40 5.69 -22.71
N ALA A 37 -7.73 5.53 -22.79
CA ALA A 37 -8.42 4.27 -22.48
C ALA A 37 -8.02 3.11 -23.41
N THR A 38 -7.37 3.38 -24.54
CA THR A 38 -6.83 2.35 -25.44
C THR A 38 -5.53 1.72 -24.95
N HIS A 39 -4.89 2.30 -23.92
CA HIS A 39 -3.65 1.79 -23.36
C HIS A 39 -3.89 1.03 -22.06
N ALA A 40 -3.16 -0.05 -21.82
CA ALA A 40 -3.15 -0.78 -20.56
C ALA A 40 -1.72 -1.01 -20.06
N SER A 41 -1.49 -0.81 -18.77
CA SER A 41 -0.17 -0.99 -18.14
C SER A 41 -0.08 -2.30 -17.37
N PHE A 42 0.97 -3.07 -17.59
CA PHE A 42 1.24 -4.33 -16.92
C PHE A 42 2.60 -4.31 -16.24
N ILE A 43 2.68 -4.88 -15.04
CA ILE A 43 3.94 -5.34 -14.46
C ILE A 43 4.18 -6.76 -14.95
N VAL A 44 5.36 -7.00 -15.49
CA VAL A 44 5.72 -8.27 -16.13
C VAL A 44 7.08 -8.78 -15.63
N PRO A 45 7.35 -10.09 -15.76
CA PRO A 45 8.67 -10.63 -15.49
C PRO A 45 9.76 -9.97 -16.34
N LEU A 46 10.96 -9.84 -15.79
CA LEU A 46 12.07 -9.16 -16.45
C LEU A 46 12.47 -9.80 -17.79
N ASN A 47 12.32 -11.12 -17.87
CA ASN A 47 12.60 -11.96 -19.03
C ASN A 47 11.49 -11.95 -20.12
N LEU A 48 10.29 -11.44 -19.84
CA LEU A 48 9.18 -11.45 -20.81
C LEU A 48 9.42 -10.44 -21.93
N ASN A 49 9.31 -10.83 -23.20
CA ASN A 49 9.49 -9.91 -24.34
C ASN A 49 8.18 -9.22 -24.76
N LYS A 50 8.28 -8.16 -25.58
CA LYS A 50 7.14 -7.45 -26.19
C LYS A 50 6.31 -8.35 -27.10
N LEU A 51 6.97 -9.28 -27.79
CA LEU A 51 6.29 -10.25 -28.66
C LEU A 51 5.53 -11.29 -27.81
N ASP A 52 6.13 -11.73 -26.71
CA ASP A 52 5.54 -12.72 -25.81
C ASP A 52 4.28 -12.18 -25.14
N ILE A 53 4.27 -10.93 -24.64
CA ILE A 53 3.05 -10.36 -24.01
C ILE A 53 1.93 -10.20 -25.04
N ARG A 54 2.27 -9.85 -26.29
CA ARG A 54 1.29 -9.71 -27.39
C ARG A 54 0.64 -11.04 -27.71
N ASP A 55 1.45 -12.09 -27.84
CA ASP A 55 1.00 -13.46 -28.08
C ASP A 55 0.17 -13.99 -26.89
N TYR A 56 0.64 -13.75 -25.66
CA TYR A 56 -0.03 -14.19 -24.44
C TYR A 56 -1.41 -13.54 -24.25
N LEU A 57 -1.51 -12.22 -24.42
CA LEU A 57 -2.79 -11.52 -24.29
C LEU A 57 -3.79 -11.94 -25.38
N PHE A 58 -3.31 -12.26 -26.59
CA PHE A 58 -4.15 -12.74 -27.66
C PHE A 58 -4.64 -14.18 -27.43
N ASN A 59 -3.73 -15.12 -27.10
CA ASN A 59 -4.08 -16.53 -26.98
C ASN A 59 -4.81 -16.87 -25.67
N VAL A 60 -4.50 -16.18 -24.56
CA VAL A 60 -5.08 -16.48 -23.23
C VAL A 60 -6.30 -15.61 -22.92
N TYR A 61 -6.25 -14.32 -23.27
CA TYR A 61 -7.31 -13.35 -22.92
C TYR A 61 -8.10 -12.84 -24.13
N SER A 62 -7.81 -13.31 -25.35
CA SER A 62 -8.48 -12.86 -26.59
C SER A 62 -8.37 -11.34 -26.86
N VAL A 63 -7.34 -10.67 -26.32
CA VAL A 63 -7.15 -9.23 -26.49
C VAL A 63 -6.24 -8.95 -27.68
N ARG A 64 -6.73 -8.18 -28.66
CA ARG A 64 -5.92 -7.76 -29.80
C ARG A 64 -5.09 -6.53 -29.45
N VAL A 65 -3.78 -6.70 -29.58
CA VAL A 65 -2.78 -5.66 -29.32
C VAL A 65 -2.19 -5.13 -30.63
N LEU A 66 -2.25 -3.80 -30.77
CA LEU A 66 -1.69 -3.03 -31.87
C LEU A 66 -0.18 -2.80 -31.68
N GLY A 67 0.23 -2.42 -30.47
CA GLY A 67 1.60 -2.04 -30.14
C GLY A 67 1.95 -2.31 -28.69
N VAL A 68 3.25 -2.50 -28.40
CA VAL A 68 3.75 -2.70 -27.03
C VAL A 68 4.98 -1.84 -26.78
N ARG A 69 4.93 -1.06 -25.71
CA ARG A 69 6.06 -0.27 -25.19
C ARG A 69 6.51 -0.92 -23.88
N SER A 70 7.82 -1.03 -23.67
CA SER A 70 8.37 -1.64 -22.46
C SER A 70 9.45 -0.75 -21.87
N TYR A 71 9.47 -0.62 -20.55
CA TYR A 71 10.55 0.04 -19.84
C TYR A 71 10.88 -0.72 -18.56
N ILE A 72 12.11 -0.55 -18.09
CA ILE A 72 12.62 -1.19 -16.88
C ILE A 72 12.87 -0.11 -15.85
N GLN A 73 12.14 -0.17 -14.74
CA GLN A 73 12.26 0.74 -13.62
C GLN A 73 13.27 0.17 -12.61
N GLN A 74 14.41 0.84 -12.45
CA GLN A 74 15.36 0.49 -11.40
C GLN A 74 14.78 0.82 -10.02
N GLN A 75 14.93 -0.10 -9.07
CA GLN A 75 14.53 0.11 -7.69
C GLN A 75 15.65 0.83 -6.90
N LYS A 76 15.25 1.61 -5.90
CA LYS A 76 16.19 2.29 -4.98
C LYS A 76 17.01 1.25 -4.21
N ILE A 77 18.26 1.59 -3.90
CA ILE A 77 19.12 0.76 -3.04
C ILE A 77 18.46 0.69 -1.65
N ARG A 78 18.45 -0.50 -1.07
CA ARG A 78 17.91 -0.74 0.27
C ARG A 78 18.98 -1.38 1.14
N GLN A 79 18.85 -1.17 2.44
CA GLN A 79 19.61 -1.93 3.41
C GLN A 79 18.91 -3.27 3.58
N ASP A 80 19.66 -4.36 3.40
CA ASP A 80 19.25 -5.74 3.62
C ASP A 80 18.18 -6.35 2.68
N LYS A 81 18.36 -7.64 2.32
CA LYS A 81 17.51 -8.32 1.33
C LYS A 81 16.07 -8.52 1.85
N PRO A 82 15.05 -8.57 0.97
CA PRO A 82 13.69 -8.86 1.39
C PRO A 82 13.64 -10.26 2.01
N GLY A 83 13.07 -10.40 3.20
CA GLY A 83 12.96 -11.68 3.92
C GLY A 83 14.10 -11.98 4.91
N ALA A 84 15.01 -11.03 5.15
CA ALA A 84 15.95 -11.17 6.26
C ALA A 84 15.21 -11.09 7.61
N ARG A 85 15.38 -12.12 8.45
CA ARG A 85 14.76 -12.19 9.79
C ARG A 85 15.27 -11.12 10.76
N ARG A 86 16.48 -10.60 10.51
CA ARG A 86 17.11 -9.55 11.30
C ARG A 86 17.79 -8.58 10.34
N PRO A 87 17.66 -7.26 10.56
CA PRO A 87 18.31 -6.25 9.73
C PRO A 87 19.83 -6.40 9.81
N ALA A 88 20.45 -6.84 8.72
CA ALA A 88 21.89 -6.89 8.57
C ALA A 88 22.42 -5.46 8.33
N GLN A 89 22.88 -4.83 9.41
CA GLN A 89 23.55 -3.53 9.38
C GLN A 89 24.64 -3.52 8.28
N ARG A 90 24.70 -2.42 7.52
CA ARG A 90 25.72 -2.11 6.49
C ARG A 90 25.72 -3.02 5.24
N LYS A 91 24.72 -3.90 5.05
CA LYS A 91 24.59 -4.70 3.82
C LYS A 91 23.67 -4.01 2.82
N TRP A 92 24.24 -3.13 2.01
CA TRP A 92 23.52 -2.47 0.92
C TRP A 92 23.28 -3.44 -0.23
N TYR A 93 22.04 -3.53 -0.72
CA TYR A 93 21.74 -4.27 -1.93
C TYR A 93 20.75 -3.47 -2.79
N ARG A 94 20.83 -3.71 -4.10
CA ARG A 94 19.82 -3.21 -5.04
C ARG A 94 18.79 -4.32 -5.29
N PRO A 95 17.50 -4.08 -5.02
CA PRO A 95 16.44 -4.99 -5.43
C PRO A 95 16.39 -5.19 -6.96
N ARG A 96 15.75 -6.28 -7.41
CA ARG A 96 15.58 -6.55 -8.84
C ARG A 96 14.75 -5.44 -9.49
N ALA A 97 15.11 -5.04 -10.70
CA ALA A 97 14.36 -4.03 -11.43
C ALA A 97 12.95 -4.54 -11.79
N ILE A 98 11.97 -3.63 -11.82
CA ILE A 98 10.59 -3.93 -12.22
C ILE A 98 10.44 -3.62 -13.70
N LYS A 99 10.01 -4.59 -14.50
CA LYS A 99 9.67 -4.35 -15.91
C LYS A 99 8.19 -4.02 -16.01
N LYS A 100 7.90 -2.91 -16.69
CA LYS A 100 6.54 -2.48 -17.00
C LYS A 100 6.35 -2.44 -18.51
N MET A 101 5.18 -2.87 -18.96
CA MET A 101 4.79 -2.83 -20.36
C MET A 101 3.47 -2.07 -20.51
N ILE A 102 3.42 -1.17 -21.48
CA ILE A 102 2.21 -0.47 -21.88
C ILE A 102 1.78 -1.05 -23.22
N VAL A 103 0.54 -1.49 -23.28
CA VAL A 103 -0.05 -2.22 -24.41
C VAL A 103 -1.09 -1.31 -25.06
N GLU A 104 -0.97 -1.08 -26.36
CA GLU A 104 -1.94 -0.38 -27.19
C GLU A 104 -2.96 -1.41 -27.72
N MET A 105 -4.20 -1.30 -27.28
CA MET A 105 -5.28 -2.25 -27.57
C MET A 105 -6.21 -1.70 -28.66
N GLU A 106 -6.87 -2.59 -29.38
CA GLU A 106 -7.91 -2.21 -30.36
C GLU A 106 -9.19 -1.72 -29.68
N GLN A 107 -9.58 -2.36 -28.59
CA GLN A 107 -10.75 -1.99 -27.80
C GLN A 107 -10.33 -1.16 -26.58
N PRO A 108 -11.02 -0.04 -26.30
CA PRO A 108 -10.76 0.75 -25.11
C PRO A 108 -11.18 -0.01 -23.84
N PHE A 109 -10.46 0.20 -22.76
CA PHE A 109 -10.75 -0.31 -21.43
C PHE A 109 -10.58 0.82 -20.42
N GLU A 110 -11.60 1.01 -19.61
CA GLU A 110 -11.57 1.92 -18.48
C GLU A 110 -11.71 1.13 -17.18
N TRP A 111 -10.95 1.53 -16.17
CA TRP A 111 -11.03 0.89 -14.86
C TRP A 111 -12.33 1.28 -14.18
N PRO A 112 -12.96 0.36 -13.42
CA PRO A 112 -14.07 0.74 -12.55
C PRO A 112 -13.61 1.79 -11.55
N GLU A 113 -14.57 2.61 -11.11
CA GLU A 113 -14.37 3.57 -10.02
C GLU A 113 -13.98 2.83 -8.73
N GLU A 114 -13.15 3.47 -7.91
CA GLU A 114 -12.76 2.88 -6.62
C GLU A 114 -13.97 2.87 -5.69
N THR A 115 -14.22 1.73 -5.03
CA THR A 115 -15.30 1.63 -4.05
C THR A 115 -14.97 2.46 -2.82
N THR A 116 -15.91 3.31 -2.39
CA THR A 116 -15.76 4.12 -1.17
C THR A 116 -15.77 3.27 0.10
N ASP A 117 -16.56 2.20 0.10
CA ASP A 117 -16.59 1.23 1.19
C ASP A 117 -15.45 0.20 1.05
N LEU A 118 -14.46 0.33 1.93
CA LEU A 118 -13.30 -0.55 2.02
C LEU A 118 -13.30 -1.37 3.32
N GLY A 119 -14.46 -1.55 3.97
CA GLY A 119 -14.59 -2.32 5.20
C GLY A 119 -14.11 -3.77 5.04
N ALA A 120 -14.38 -4.40 3.89
CA ALA A 120 -13.92 -5.76 3.58
C ALA A 120 -12.39 -5.90 3.50
N TRP A 121 -11.67 -4.80 3.29
CA TRP A 121 -10.20 -4.75 3.25
C TRP A 121 -9.60 -4.17 4.54
N ASP A 122 -10.41 -3.97 5.58
CA ASP A 122 -10.00 -3.45 6.89
C ASP A 122 -9.14 -2.19 6.79
N LYS A 123 -9.65 -1.21 6.04
CA LYS A 123 -8.93 0.03 5.74
C LYS A 123 -8.55 0.81 7.01
N VAL A 124 -9.39 0.77 8.04
CA VAL A 124 -9.20 1.54 9.28
C VAL A 124 -7.95 1.07 10.02
N THR A 125 -7.78 -0.24 10.21
CA THR A 125 -6.60 -0.77 10.88
C THR A 125 -5.34 -0.57 10.04
N TYR A 126 -5.46 -0.72 8.71
CA TYR A 126 -4.36 -0.45 7.78
C TYR A 126 -3.89 1.01 7.85
N ASP A 127 -4.81 1.96 7.86
CA ASP A 127 -4.51 3.39 7.94
C ASP A 127 -3.89 3.75 9.31
N ALA A 128 -4.44 3.23 10.41
CA ALA A 128 -3.86 3.40 11.75
C ALA A 128 -2.42 2.85 11.83
N ALA A 129 -2.18 1.62 11.37
CA ALA A 129 -0.84 1.03 11.36
C ALA A 129 0.15 1.82 10.47
N LYS A 130 -0.34 2.42 9.39
CA LYS A 130 0.46 3.27 8.50
C LYS A 130 0.80 4.60 9.14
N GLU A 131 -0.11 5.19 9.92
CA GLU A 131 0.14 6.40 10.69
C GLU A 131 1.14 6.15 11.81
N ASP A 132 1.00 5.03 12.53
CA ASP A 132 1.95 4.62 13.56
C ASP A 132 3.36 4.48 12.97
N GLN A 133 3.51 3.76 11.85
CA GLN A 133 4.79 3.61 11.15
C GLN A 133 5.39 4.95 10.69
N LYS A 134 4.55 5.90 10.26
CA LYS A 134 5.02 7.25 9.91
C LYS A 134 5.49 7.98 11.16
N SER A 135 4.73 7.92 12.25
CA SER A 135 5.08 8.57 13.51
C SER A 135 6.39 8.02 14.08
N ASP A 136 6.60 6.70 14.01
CA ASP A 136 7.86 6.05 14.39
C ASP A 136 9.01 6.49 13.49
N GLN A 137 8.78 6.58 12.17
CA GLN A 137 9.79 7.09 11.24
C GLN A 137 10.13 8.54 11.53
N GLU A 138 9.14 9.37 11.85
CA GLU A 138 9.33 10.75 12.25
C GLU A 138 10.13 10.83 13.54
N LEU A 139 9.75 10.14 14.62
CA LEU A 139 10.48 10.08 15.90
C LEU A 139 11.97 9.72 15.75
N ASN A 140 12.29 8.85 14.79
CA ASN A 140 13.67 8.45 14.48
C ASN A 140 14.45 9.47 13.64
N GLN A 141 13.82 10.54 13.13
CA GLN A 141 14.51 11.60 12.40
C GLN A 141 15.28 12.52 13.36
N PRO A 142 16.47 13.02 12.96
CA PRO A 142 17.26 13.92 13.79
C PRO A 142 16.56 15.26 14.06
N THR A 143 15.59 15.64 13.24
CA THR A 143 14.84 16.91 13.32
C THR A 143 13.89 16.97 14.53
N ILE A 144 13.49 15.83 15.12
CA ILE A 144 12.45 15.79 16.16
C ILE A 144 12.82 16.56 17.41
N LYS A 145 14.12 16.65 17.72
CA LYS A 145 14.61 17.46 18.85
C LYS A 145 14.21 18.94 18.77
N LYS A 146 13.87 19.43 17.57
CA LYS A 146 13.43 20.82 17.35
C LYS A 146 11.90 20.99 17.42
N GLN A 147 11.14 19.91 17.33
CA GLN A 147 9.68 19.97 17.37
C GLN A 147 9.20 19.98 18.82
N PRO A 148 8.09 20.69 19.14
CA PRO A 148 7.49 20.64 20.46
C PRO A 148 7.02 19.20 20.79
N SER A 149 7.14 18.80 22.06
CA SER A 149 6.59 17.53 22.52
C SER A 149 5.05 17.55 22.43
N ARG A 150 4.42 16.39 22.23
CA ARG A 150 2.96 16.25 22.24
C ARG A 150 2.34 16.72 23.56
N GLU A 151 3.06 16.50 24.65
CA GLU A 151 2.67 16.92 26.01
C GLU A 151 2.68 18.43 26.21
N ARG A 152 3.25 19.22 25.27
CA ARG A 152 3.32 20.66 25.42
C ARG A 152 1.94 21.32 25.47
N GLU A 153 0.97 20.76 24.74
CA GLU A 153 -0.42 21.24 24.75
C GLU A 153 -1.10 20.94 26.09
N SER A 154 -1.00 19.70 26.58
CA SER A 154 -1.58 19.34 27.88
C SER A 154 -0.94 20.10 29.04
N ILE A 155 0.37 20.32 29.00
CA ILE A 155 1.07 21.15 29.99
C ILE A 155 0.60 22.61 29.92
N ALA A 156 0.38 23.15 28.71
CA ALA A 156 -0.12 24.50 28.54
C ALA A 156 -1.56 24.66 29.04
N GLU A 157 -2.43 23.67 28.78
CA GLU A 157 -3.80 23.63 29.31
C GLU A 157 -3.80 23.53 30.84
N GLN A 158 -2.99 22.63 31.41
CA GLN A 158 -2.82 22.51 32.86
C GLN A 158 -2.31 23.82 33.47
N ALA A 159 -1.31 24.46 32.85
CA ALA A 159 -0.80 25.75 33.30
C ALA A 159 -1.87 26.85 33.24
N ALA A 160 -2.69 26.88 32.19
CA ALA A 160 -3.80 27.84 32.07
C ALA A 160 -4.84 27.64 33.18
N ARG A 161 -5.19 26.40 33.52
CA ARG A 161 -6.13 26.09 34.63
C ARG A 161 -5.60 26.50 36.00
N LEU A 162 -4.32 26.27 36.25
CA LEU A 162 -3.65 26.72 37.48
C LEU A 162 -3.64 28.25 37.59
N LEU A 163 -3.45 28.97 36.48
CA LEU A 163 -3.47 30.44 36.45
C LEU A 163 -4.88 31.02 36.65
N ASP A 164 -5.90 30.36 36.11
CA ASP A 164 -7.32 30.74 36.30
C ASP A 164 -7.81 30.43 37.72
N GLY A 165 -7.07 29.61 38.48
CA GLY A 165 -7.40 29.21 39.85
C GLY A 165 -8.48 28.13 39.95
N THR A 166 -8.81 27.48 38.82
CA THR A 166 -9.73 26.33 38.79
C THR A 166 -9.12 25.10 39.45
N ASP A 167 -7.82 24.89 39.21
CA ASP A 167 -7.03 23.84 39.81
C ASP A 167 -6.00 24.44 40.78
N ALA A 168 -5.78 23.81 41.93
CA ALA A 168 -4.71 24.17 42.87
C ALA A 168 -3.49 23.26 42.63
N TRP A 169 -2.29 23.86 42.61
CA TRP A 169 -1.06 23.10 42.51
C TRP A 169 -0.83 22.26 43.77
N LYS A 170 -0.62 20.95 43.60
CA LYS A 170 -0.36 19.99 44.68
C LYS A 170 1.03 19.37 44.54
N SER A 171 1.68 19.08 45.66
CA SER A 171 2.99 18.44 45.65
C SER A 171 2.86 16.95 45.31
N LYS A 172 3.89 16.36 44.71
CA LYS A 172 3.88 14.94 44.31
C LYS A 172 3.89 13.98 45.51
N ASP A 173 4.36 14.44 46.66
CA ASP A 173 4.61 13.60 47.85
C ASP A 173 3.43 13.62 48.85
N GLU A 174 2.37 14.37 48.56
CA GLU A 174 1.13 14.34 49.34
C GLU A 174 0.27 13.16 48.88
N TRP A 175 0.15 12.16 49.75
CA TRP A 175 -0.80 11.08 49.57
C TRP A 175 -2.22 11.63 49.73
N GLU A 176 -3.04 11.53 48.68
CA GLU A 176 -4.48 11.73 48.81
C GLU A 176 -5.10 10.44 49.37
N ASP A 177 -5.74 10.56 50.52
CA ASP A 177 -6.65 9.53 51.01
C ASP A 177 -7.88 9.52 50.09
N ILE A 178 -7.94 8.56 49.17
CA ILE A 178 -8.99 8.46 48.12
C ILE A 178 -10.33 7.97 48.73
N GLY A 179 -10.45 7.96 50.07
CA GLY A 179 -11.64 7.54 50.81
C GLY A 179 -11.65 6.04 51.13
N GLU A 180 -12.72 5.60 51.80
CA GLU A 180 -12.86 4.21 52.24
C GLU A 180 -12.85 3.22 51.07
N ALA A 181 -12.20 2.07 51.28
CA ALA A 181 -12.10 1.00 50.29
C ALA A 181 -13.49 0.55 49.82
N MET A 182 -13.86 0.94 48.60
CA MET A 182 -15.08 0.47 47.95
C MET A 182 -14.80 -0.92 47.37
N GLU A 183 -15.37 -1.96 47.97
CA GLU A 183 -15.26 -3.32 47.43
C GLU A 183 -15.93 -3.40 46.05
N VAL A 184 -15.13 -3.58 45.01
CA VAL A 184 -15.56 -3.59 43.60
C VAL A 184 -16.28 -4.90 43.22
N GLU A 185 -16.34 -5.88 44.11
CA GLU A 185 -16.87 -7.24 43.85
C GLU A 185 -18.11 -7.58 44.70
N GLN A 186 -19.08 -6.67 44.85
CA GLN A 186 -20.32 -6.99 45.60
C GLN A 186 -21.28 -7.93 44.85
N ASP A 187 -21.11 -8.14 43.54
CA ASP A 187 -22.06 -8.90 42.70
C ASP A 187 -21.62 -10.33 42.35
N VAL A 188 -20.55 -10.87 42.95
CA VAL A 188 -20.08 -12.24 42.63
C VAL A 188 -20.86 -13.28 43.46
N VAL A 189 -21.93 -13.83 42.89
CA VAL A 189 -22.67 -14.96 43.48
C VAL A 189 -21.88 -16.26 43.32
N LEU A 190 -21.23 -16.73 44.39
CA LEU A 190 -20.56 -18.02 44.41
C LEU A 190 -21.58 -19.18 44.59
N PRO A 191 -21.55 -20.23 43.76
CA PRO A 191 -22.46 -21.38 43.92
C PRO A 191 -22.09 -22.20 45.16
N ARG A 192 -23.08 -22.47 46.02
CA ARG A 192 -22.92 -23.35 47.20
C ARG A 192 -22.67 -24.80 46.76
N GLN A 193 -21.62 -25.42 47.32
CA GLN A 193 -21.34 -26.86 47.21
C GLN A 193 -22.33 -27.69 48.03
#